data_AF-A0A4S0MRY3-F1
#
_entry.id   AF-A0A4S0MRY3-F1
#
_cell.length_a   1.000
_cell.length_b   1.000
_cell.length_c   1.000
_cell.angle_alpha   90.00
_cell.angle_beta   90.00
_cell.angle_gamma   90.00
#
_symmetry.space_group_name_H-M   'P 1'
#
loop_
_entity.id
_entity.type
_entity.pdbx_description
1 polymer ?
#
loop_
_entity_poly.entity_id
_entity_poly.type
_entity_poly.pdbx_seq_one_letter_code
_entity_poly.pdbx_strand_id
1 'polypeptide(L)' 'MSLRFGILVFPNVQQLDLTGPYEVMATVKGAEVELIWKDRNPV' A
#
# COMPACT_ATOMS: atom_id res chain seq x y z
N MET A 1 0.12 -9.48 -17.81
CA MET A 1 0.99 -8.65 -16.94
C MET A 1 0.10 -8.03 -15.87
N SER A 2 0.36 -8.28 -14.59
CA SER A 2 -0.31 -7.56 -13.49
C SER A 2 0.45 -6.26 -13.20
N LEU A 3 -0.29 -5.17 -12.97
CA LEU A 3 0.27 -3.89 -12.52
C LEU A 3 0.53 -3.99 -11.01
N ARG A 4 1.71 -3.61 -10.53
CA ARG A 4 2.07 -3.71 -9.11
C ARG A 4 2.29 -2.32 -8.51
N PHE A 5 1.61 -2.04 -7.40
CA PHE A 5 1.76 -0.82 -6.62
C PHE A 5 2.40 -1.15 -5.27
N GLY A 6 3.48 -0.46 -4.92
CA GLY A 6 4.11 -0.56 -3.61
C GLY A 6 3.89 0.72 -2.81
N ILE A 7 3.35 0.60 -1.60
CA ILE A 7 3.15 1.73 -0.69
C ILE A 7 4.02 1.52 0.55
N LEU A 8 4.92 2.46 0.81
CA LEU A 8 5.79 2.42 1.99
C LEU A 8 4.98 2.75 3.25
N VAL A 9 4.97 1.84 4.22
CA VAL A 9 4.34 2.04 5.54
C VAL A 9 5.45 2.15 6.59
N PHE A 10 5.37 3.11 7.52
CA PHE A 10 6.38 3.33 8.56
C PHE A 10 5.76 3.96 9.81
N PRO A 11 6.39 3.85 11.00
CA PRO A 11 5.84 4.41 12.24
C PRO A 11 5.58 5.91 12.13
N ASN A 12 4.42 6.36 12.61
CA ASN A 12 3.95 7.75 12.52
C ASN A 12 3.71 8.26 11.08
N VAL A 13 3.59 7.38 10.08
CA VAL A 13 3.02 7.78 8.79
C VAL A 13 1.61 8.31 9.00
N GLN A 14 1.23 9.37 8.28
CA GLN A 14 -0.16 9.82 8.28
C GLN A 14 -1.02 8.73 7.62
N GLN A 15 -1.94 8.15 8.39
CA GLN A 15 -2.72 6.99 7.95
C GLN A 15 -3.52 7.30 6.68
N LEU A 16 -4.14 8.49 6.61
CA LEU A 16 -4.98 8.85 5.45
C LEU A 16 -4.17 8.96 4.15
N ASP A 17 -2.91 9.40 4.23
CA ASP A 17 -2.03 9.51 3.07
C ASP A 17 -1.66 8.13 2.51
N LEU A 18 -1.72 7.08 3.34
CA LEU A 18 -1.53 5.68 2.94
C LEU A 18 -2.85 5.08 2.45
N THR A 19 -3.93 5.20 3.25
CA THR A 19 -5.18 4.48 2.98
C THR A 19 -5.97 5.08 1.82
N GLY A 20 -5.90 6.40 1.61
CA GLY A 20 -6.56 7.06 0.49
C GLY A 20 -6.10 6.52 -0.87
N PRO A 21 -4.80 6.59 -1.20
CA PRO A 21 -4.26 6.02 -2.42
C PRO A 21 -4.43 4.49 -2.51
N TYR A 22 -4.26 3.78 -1.39
CA TYR A 22 -4.45 2.32 -1.34
C TYR A 22 -5.84 1.91 -1.85
N GLU A 23 -6.91 2.55 -1.36
CA GLU A 23 -8.28 2.20 -1.78
C GLU A 23 -8.49 2.45 -3.27
N VAL A 24 -7.99 3.57 -3.80
CA VAL A 24 -8.13 3.87 -5.23
C VAL A 24 -7.35 2.87 -6.08
N MET A 25 -6.09 2.58 -5.73
CA MET A 25 -5.24 1.65 -6.49
C MET A 25 -5.77 0.22 -6.45
N ALA A 26 -6.35 -0.22 -5.33
CA ALA A 26 -6.93 -1.55 -5.17
C ALA A 26 -8.14 -1.80 -6.10
N THR A 27 -8.76 -0.74 -6.65
CA THR A 27 -9.87 -0.88 -7.61
C THR A 27 -9.40 -1.20 -9.04
N VAL A 28 -8.10 -1.08 -9.32
CA VAL A 28 -7.55 -1.33 -10.67
C VAL A 28 -7.60 -2.82 -10.98
N LYS A 29 -8.34 -3.19 -12.03
CA LYS A 29 -8.55 -4.59 -12.43
C LYS A 29 -7.21 -5.28 -12.74
N GLY A 30 -6.91 -6.35 -12.00
CA GLY A 30 -5.70 -7.14 -12.17
C GLY A 30 -4.43 -6.49 -11.63
N ALA A 31 -4.57 -5.43 -10.80
CA ALA A 31 -3.46 -4.87 -10.04
C ALA A 31 -3.26 -5.59 -8.71
N GLU A 32 -2.01 -5.58 -8.24
CA GLU A 32 -1.61 -6.01 -6.90
C GLU A 32 -1.11 -4.79 -6.13
N VAL A 33 -1.56 -4.62 -4.89
CA VAL A 33 -1.14 -3.51 -4.00
C VAL A 33 -0.44 -4.10 -2.78
N GLU A 34 0.81 -3.73 -2.56
CA GLU A 34 1.65 -4.23 -1.46
C GLU A 34 1.96 -3.09 -0.49
N LEU A 35 1.81 -3.37 0.82
CA LEU A 35 2.37 -2.53 1.88
C LEU A 35 3.80 -3.00 2.18
N ILE A 36 4.77 -2.09 2.04
CA ILE A 36 6.19 -2.42 2.11
C ILE A 36 6.77 -1.88 3.40
N TRP A 37 7.40 -2.76 4.18
CA TRP A 37 8.17 -2.42 5.37
C TRP A 37 9.38 -3.33 5.56
N LYS A 38 10.16 -3.08 6.61
CA LYS A 38 11.38 -3.83 6.97
C LYS A 38 11.09 -5.31 7.25
N ASP A 39 9.93 -5.60 7.81
CA ASP A 39 9.44 -6.94 8.11
C ASP A 39 7.90 -6.96 8.05
N ARG A 40 7.29 -8.08 8.48
CA ARG A 40 5.83 -8.25 8.51
C ARG A 40 5.23 -8.00 9.89
N ASN A 41 6.00 -7.46 10.84
CA ASN A 41 5.45 -7.05 12.12
C ASN A 41 4.55 -5.82 11.91
N PRO A 42 3.56 -5.62 12.78
CA PRO A 42 2.74 -4.41 12.74
C PRO A 42 3.61 -3.14 12.83
N VAL A 43 3.17 -2.12 12.10
CA VAL A 43 3.75 -0.77 12.08
C VAL A 43 2.83 0.19 12.81
#